data_AF-A0A9D7X9D3-F1
#
_entry.id   AF-A0A9D7X9D3-F1
#
_cell.length_a   1.000
_cell.length_b   1.000
_cell.length_c   1.000
_cell.angle_alpha   90.00
_cell.angle_beta   90.00
_cell.angle_gamma   90.00
#
_symmetry.space_group_name_H-M   'P 1'
#
loop_
_entity.id
_entity.type
_entity.pdbx_description
1 polymer ?
#
loop_
_entity_poly.entity_id
_entity_poly.type
_entity_poly.pdbx_seq_one_letter_code
_entity_poly.pdbx_strand_id
1 'polypeptide(L)'
;MTKPSILLLFLILSFTITFAQVRQAKKEMTLYNYTEAIALLQKAIKKGDVDMKREAILLMADCYRSMNDWSKAKECYGKRIRLGNAEPETYYYLGQALRNTGNYKEAKRMLLIYDSLSPQDPHGKLFAGYCDSVVFWQKYPPVYEIKNVRSFNSPQSEFGTIFYGNGILFTSDRNVRKQEVKKYGWTGNSYLRL
;
A
#
# COMPACT_ATOMS: atom_id res chain seq x y z
N MET A 1 -14.26 35.71 33.00
CA MET A 1 -15.33 34.80 32.53
C MET A 1 -15.09 34.49 31.05
N THR A 2 -14.42 33.39 30.74
CA THR A 2 -14.33 32.90 29.35
C THR A 2 -15.74 32.52 28.90
N LYS A 3 -16.30 33.25 27.94
CA LYS A 3 -17.67 33.01 27.46
C LYS A 3 -17.74 31.55 26.95
N PRO A 4 -18.65 30.71 27.47
CA PRO A 4 -18.78 29.30 27.05
C PRO A 4 -18.99 29.16 25.53
N SER A 5 -19.51 30.20 24.88
CA SER A 5 -19.65 30.34 23.43
C SER A 5 -18.32 30.28 22.65
N ILE A 6 -17.23 30.84 23.18
CA ILE A 6 -15.91 30.84 22.52
C ILE A 6 -15.27 29.45 22.65
N LEU A 7 -15.42 28.81 23.81
CA LEU A 7 -14.93 27.45 24.03
C LEU A 7 -15.66 26.43 23.13
N LEU A 8 -16.98 26.59 22.96
CA LEU A 8 -17.79 25.77 22.06
C LEU A 8 -17.38 25.96 20.59
N LEU A 9 -17.09 27.21 20.16
CA LEU A 9 -16.62 27.50 18.80
C LEU A 9 -15.24 26.88 18.52
N PHE A 10 -14.31 26.94 19.49
CA PHE A 10 -13.01 26.28 19.39
C PHE A 10 -13.14 24.75 19.32
N LEU A 11 -14.06 24.17 20.10
CA LEU A 11 -14.33 22.73 20.08
C LEU A 11 -14.87 22.28 18.70
N ILE A 12 -15.83 23.02 18.13
CA ILE A 12 -16.40 22.76 16.80
C ILE A 12 -15.33 22.90 15.69
N LEU A 13 -14.47 23.92 15.76
CA LEU A 13 -13.36 24.08 14.80
C LEU A 13 -12.38 22.92 14.86
N SER A 14 -12.03 22.44 16.07
CA SER A 14 -11.09 21.33 16.22
C SER A 14 -11.64 20.02 15.63
N PHE A 15 -12.95 19.79 15.71
CA PHE A 15 -13.60 18.60 15.18
C PHE A 15 -13.68 18.62 13.64
N THR A 16 -14.07 19.75 13.05
CA THR A 16 -14.21 19.92 11.58
C THR A 16 -12.89 19.79 10.83
N ILE A 17 -11.79 20.29 11.40
CA ILE A 17 -10.46 20.17 10.80
C ILE A 17 -10.09 18.69 10.66
N THR A 18 -10.46 17.83 11.61
CA THR A 18 -10.03 16.42 11.61
C THR A 18 -10.72 15.59 10.50
N PHE A 19 -12.02 15.80 10.29
CA PHE A 19 -12.76 15.16 9.19
C PHE A 19 -12.33 15.63 7.80
N ALA A 20 -11.77 16.85 7.69
CA ALA A 20 -11.30 17.38 6.42
C ALA A 20 -10.08 16.61 5.87
N GLN A 21 -9.21 16.02 6.70
CA GLN A 21 -8.02 15.31 6.19
C GLN A 21 -8.37 14.03 5.44
N VAL A 22 -9.30 13.21 5.95
CA VAL A 22 -9.70 11.97 5.26
C VAL A 22 -10.38 12.29 3.93
N ARG A 23 -11.25 13.31 3.92
CA ARG A 23 -11.89 13.78 2.68
C ARG A 23 -10.87 14.26 1.65
N GLN A 24 -9.89 15.06 2.07
CA GLN A 24 -8.82 15.52 1.19
C GLN A 24 -7.96 14.34 0.71
N ALA A 25 -7.64 13.39 1.58
CA ALA A 25 -6.86 12.21 1.21
C ALA A 25 -7.57 11.39 0.11
N LYS A 26 -8.89 11.16 0.23
CA LYS A 26 -9.68 10.50 -0.81
C LYS A 26 -9.61 11.26 -2.15
N LYS A 27 -9.63 12.59 -2.13
CA LYS A 27 -9.45 13.41 -3.33
C LYS A 27 -8.06 13.19 -3.94
N GLU A 28 -7.00 13.21 -3.13
CA GLU A 28 -5.64 12.93 -3.61
C GLU A 28 -5.52 11.51 -4.20
N MET A 29 -6.20 10.52 -3.60
CA MET A 29 -6.25 9.15 -4.16
C MET A 29 -6.92 9.10 -5.54
N THR A 30 -8.00 9.87 -5.77
CA THR A 30 -8.62 9.95 -7.11
C THR A 30 -7.72 10.62 -8.14
N LEU A 31 -6.78 11.46 -7.68
CA LEU A 31 -5.76 12.08 -8.52
C LEU A 31 -4.48 11.24 -8.62
N TYR A 32 -4.48 10.02 -8.05
CA TYR A 32 -3.31 9.13 -7.96
C TYR A 32 -2.11 9.72 -7.18
N ASN A 33 -2.34 10.73 -6.35
CA ASN A 33 -1.35 11.34 -5.47
C ASN A 33 -1.23 10.57 -4.14
N TYR A 34 -0.90 9.28 -4.22
CA TYR A 34 -0.89 8.39 -3.05
C TYR A 34 0.06 8.84 -1.94
N THR A 35 1.19 9.46 -2.29
CA THR A 35 2.14 9.99 -1.31
C THR A 35 1.55 11.10 -0.45
N GLU A 36 0.83 12.05 -1.05
CA GLU A 36 0.14 13.12 -0.32
C GLU A 36 -1.06 12.56 0.46
N ALA A 37 -1.82 11.64 -0.13
CA ALA A 37 -2.92 10.95 0.55
C ALA A 37 -2.43 10.27 1.84
N ILE A 38 -1.32 9.53 1.79
CA ILE A 38 -0.71 8.88 2.97
C ILE A 38 -0.35 9.92 4.04
N ALA A 39 0.24 11.06 3.67
CA ALA A 39 0.60 12.11 4.63
C ALA A 39 -0.63 12.70 5.35
N LEU A 40 -1.74 12.89 4.63
CA LEU A 40 -3.02 13.34 5.19
C LEU A 40 -3.64 12.27 6.10
N LEU A 41 -3.61 11.00 5.69
CA LEU A 41 -4.13 9.88 6.47
C LEU A 41 -3.34 9.66 7.76
N GLN A 42 -2.03 9.84 7.73
CA GLN A 42 -1.20 9.81 8.95
C GLN A 42 -1.61 10.89 9.96
N LYS A 43 -1.97 12.09 9.49
CA LYS A 43 -2.49 13.16 10.35
C LYS A 43 -3.86 12.78 10.94
N ALA A 44 -4.75 12.23 10.11
CA ALA A 44 -6.06 11.75 10.55
C ALA A 44 -5.94 10.65 11.61
N ILE A 45 -5.03 9.68 11.43
CA ILE A 45 -4.79 8.58 12.39
C ILE A 45 -4.31 9.13 13.75
N LYS A 46 -3.51 10.20 13.78
CA LYS A 46 -3.00 10.77 15.03
C LYS A 46 -4.09 11.50 15.83
N LYS A 47 -5.02 12.17 15.16
CA LYS A 47 -5.98 13.09 15.79
C LYS A 47 -7.43 12.58 15.82
N GLY A 48 -7.74 11.57 15.03
CA GLY A 48 -9.10 11.06 14.86
C GLY A 48 -9.60 10.19 16.01
N ASP A 49 -10.91 10.06 16.07
CA ASP A 49 -11.60 9.04 16.86
C ASP A 49 -11.35 7.62 16.29
N VAL A 50 -11.98 6.61 16.90
CA VAL A 50 -11.77 5.20 16.52
C VAL A 50 -12.22 4.91 15.08
N ASP A 51 -13.35 5.47 14.65
CA ASP A 51 -13.91 5.18 13.33
C ASP A 51 -13.12 5.86 12.23
N MET A 52 -12.73 7.12 12.45
CA MET A 52 -11.81 7.83 11.56
C MET A 52 -10.46 7.11 11.46
N LYS A 53 -9.93 6.57 12.58
CA LYS A 53 -8.70 5.77 12.56
C LYS A 53 -8.86 4.50 11.73
N ARG A 54 -9.98 3.78 11.89
CA ARG A 54 -10.28 2.57 11.11
C ARG A 54 -10.30 2.88 9.62
N GLU A 55 -11.05 3.90 9.22
CA GLU A 55 -11.13 4.33 7.82
C GLU A 55 -9.77 4.79 7.29
N ALA A 56 -9.07 5.65 8.02
CA ALA A 56 -7.81 6.19 7.56
C ALA A 56 -6.71 5.13 7.41
N ILE A 57 -6.69 4.10 8.29
CA ILE A 57 -5.74 2.98 8.18
C ILE A 57 -6.07 2.12 6.96
N LEU A 58 -7.34 1.87 6.67
CA LEU A 58 -7.76 1.10 5.50
C LEU A 58 -7.34 1.82 4.20
N LEU A 59 -7.67 3.12 4.09
CA LEU A 59 -7.28 3.93 2.92
C LEU A 59 -5.76 4.01 2.77
N MET A 60 -5.01 4.06 3.87
CA MET A 60 -3.56 4.07 3.83
C MET A 60 -3.00 2.73 3.35
N ALA A 61 -3.63 1.60 3.73
CA ALA A 61 -3.30 0.28 3.20
C ALA A 61 -3.54 0.20 1.68
N ASP A 62 -4.66 0.75 1.21
CA ASP A 62 -4.97 0.82 -0.23
C ASP A 62 -3.98 1.68 -1.00
N CYS A 63 -3.53 2.81 -0.44
CA CYS A 63 -2.49 3.62 -1.05
C CYS A 63 -1.18 2.82 -1.21
N TYR A 64 -0.74 2.13 -0.15
CA TYR A 64 0.47 1.30 -0.22
C TYR A 64 0.32 0.14 -1.21
N ARG A 65 -0.87 -0.47 -1.28
CA ARG A 65 -1.19 -1.50 -2.28
C ARG A 65 -1.08 -0.95 -3.70
N SER A 66 -1.68 0.21 -3.98
CA SER A 66 -1.58 0.86 -5.30
C SER A 66 -0.13 1.22 -5.67
N MET A 67 0.71 1.48 -4.68
CA MET A 67 2.15 1.72 -4.85
C MET A 67 3.00 0.43 -4.94
N ASN A 68 2.40 -0.76 -4.86
CA ASN A 68 3.09 -2.05 -4.72
C ASN A 68 4.02 -2.14 -3.49
N ASP A 69 3.83 -1.30 -2.47
CA ASP A 69 4.52 -1.40 -1.18
C ASP A 69 3.79 -2.43 -0.30
N TRP A 70 3.91 -3.70 -0.70
CA TRP A 70 3.23 -4.82 -0.06
C TRP A 70 3.60 -4.99 1.41
N SER A 71 4.81 -4.58 1.80
CA SER A 71 5.24 -4.65 3.20
C SER A 71 4.42 -3.71 4.07
N LYS A 72 4.30 -2.43 3.68
CA LYS A 72 3.48 -1.48 4.44
C LYS A 72 2.00 -1.73 4.30
N ALA A 73 1.53 -2.20 3.14
CA ALA A 73 0.14 -2.59 2.94
C ALA A 73 -0.25 -3.72 3.93
N LYS A 74 0.57 -4.77 4.03
CA LYS A 74 0.39 -5.87 5.00
C LYS A 74 0.26 -5.35 6.44
N GLU A 75 1.15 -4.45 6.86
CA GLU A 75 1.11 -3.88 8.21
C GLU A 75 -0.20 -3.12 8.46
N CYS A 76 -0.63 -2.30 7.49
CA CYS A 76 -1.83 -1.48 7.60
C CYS A 76 -3.11 -2.34 7.60
N TYR A 77 -3.26 -3.30 6.68
CA TYR A 77 -4.41 -4.22 6.69
C TYR A 77 -4.46 -5.06 7.97
N GLY A 78 -3.32 -5.57 8.43
CA GLY A 78 -3.24 -6.28 9.71
C GLY A 78 -3.66 -5.41 10.89
N LYS A 79 -3.24 -4.13 10.91
CA LYS A 79 -3.69 -3.17 11.92
C LYS A 79 -5.19 -2.90 11.81
N ARG A 80 -5.72 -2.77 10.58
CA ARG A 80 -7.15 -2.55 10.33
C ARG A 80 -8.00 -3.69 10.90
N ILE A 81 -7.59 -4.94 10.71
CA ILE A 81 -8.29 -6.12 11.24
C ILE A 81 -8.30 -6.11 12.77
N ARG A 82 -7.16 -5.79 13.41
CA ARG A 82 -7.07 -5.72 14.88
C ARG A 82 -7.99 -4.67 15.53
N LEU A 83 -8.45 -3.67 14.78
CA LEU A 83 -9.40 -2.67 15.27
C LEU A 83 -10.86 -3.14 15.26
N GLY A 84 -11.12 -4.38 14.81
CA GLY A 84 -12.46 -4.97 14.72
C GLY A 84 -13.28 -4.46 13.53
N ASN A 85 -14.42 -5.11 13.27
CA ASN A 85 -15.37 -4.75 12.21
C ASN A 85 -14.70 -4.54 10.85
N ALA A 86 -13.76 -5.42 10.48
CA ALA A 86 -13.10 -5.36 9.18
C ALA A 86 -13.99 -6.01 8.11
N GLU A 87 -14.06 -5.35 6.95
CA GLU A 87 -14.77 -5.86 5.77
C GLU A 87 -14.06 -7.10 5.21
N PRO A 88 -14.77 -8.05 4.58
CA PRO A 88 -14.18 -9.26 4.00
C PRO A 88 -12.95 -8.96 3.12
N GLU A 89 -13.03 -7.92 2.30
CA GLU A 89 -11.99 -7.46 1.39
C GLU A 89 -10.68 -7.12 2.11
N THR A 90 -10.75 -6.70 3.37
CA THR A 90 -9.56 -6.42 4.20
C THR A 90 -8.73 -7.70 4.41
N TYR A 91 -9.40 -8.85 4.62
CA TYR A 91 -8.74 -10.15 4.76
C TYR A 91 -8.15 -10.62 3.43
N TYR A 92 -8.90 -10.43 2.34
CA TYR A 92 -8.42 -10.72 0.99
C TYR A 92 -7.13 -9.96 0.68
N TYR A 93 -7.13 -8.63 0.83
CA TYR A 93 -5.96 -7.81 0.52
C TYR A 93 -4.79 -8.04 1.49
N LEU A 94 -5.05 -8.36 2.75
CA LEU A 94 -3.99 -8.82 3.65
C LEU A 94 -3.37 -10.13 3.14
N GLY A 95 -4.20 -11.09 2.73
CA GLY A 95 -3.77 -12.34 2.10
C GLY A 95 -2.88 -12.10 0.88
N GLN A 96 -3.29 -11.20 -0.02
CA GLN A 96 -2.50 -10.80 -1.18
C GLN A 96 -1.17 -10.15 -0.79
N ALA A 97 -1.17 -9.24 0.19
CA ALA A 97 0.06 -8.59 0.66
C ALA A 97 1.03 -9.58 1.32
N LEU A 98 0.50 -10.58 2.05
CA LEU A 98 1.28 -11.67 2.62
C LEU A 98 1.90 -12.57 1.53
N ARG A 99 1.17 -12.89 0.46
CA ARG A 99 1.71 -13.63 -0.70
C ARG A 99 2.87 -12.89 -1.35
N ASN A 100 2.70 -11.59 -1.60
CA ASN A 100 3.72 -10.75 -2.21
C ASN A 100 4.94 -10.52 -1.31
N THR A 101 4.83 -10.78 -0.02
CA THR A 101 5.95 -10.72 0.94
C THR A 101 6.46 -12.10 1.35
N GLY A 102 6.04 -13.17 0.64
CA GLY A 102 6.53 -14.53 0.84
C GLY A 102 5.96 -15.26 2.07
N ASN A 103 5.00 -14.67 2.78
CA ASN A 103 4.40 -15.29 3.97
C ASN A 103 3.17 -16.13 3.59
N TYR A 104 3.40 -17.23 2.88
CA TYR A 104 2.34 -18.06 2.26
C TYR A 104 1.43 -18.77 3.27
N LYS A 105 1.97 -19.24 4.41
CA LYS A 105 1.17 -19.90 5.46
C LYS A 105 0.12 -18.95 6.02
N GLU A 106 0.53 -17.73 6.33
CA GLU A 106 -0.35 -16.70 6.86
C GLU A 106 -1.31 -16.18 5.80
N ALA A 107 -0.83 -16.02 4.57
CA ALA A 107 -1.65 -15.63 3.44
C ALA A 107 -2.84 -16.58 3.26
N LYS A 108 -2.57 -17.89 3.22
CA LYS A 108 -3.61 -18.93 3.11
C LYS A 108 -4.67 -18.77 4.20
N ARG A 109 -4.25 -18.54 5.45
CA ARG A 109 -5.19 -18.35 6.56
C ARG A 109 -6.11 -17.15 6.34
N MET A 110 -5.57 -16.01 5.91
CA MET A 110 -6.38 -14.81 5.64
C MET A 110 -7.32 -15.00 4.45
N LEU A 111 -6.86 -15.69 3.40
CA LEU A 111 -7.67 -15.97 2.21
C LEU A 111 -8.80 -16.96 2.47
N LEU A 112 -8.61 -17.93 3.37
CA LEU A 112 -9.67 -18.84 3.81
C LEU A 112 -10.70 -18.15 4.72
N ILE A 113 -10.27 -17.18 5.54
CA ILE A 113 -11.22 -16.32 6.27
C ILE A 113 -12.06 -15.53 5.26
N TYR A 114 -11.42 -14.91 4.27
CA TYR A 114 -12.14 -14.22 3.20
C TYR A 114 -13.12 -15.14 2.46
N ASP A 115 -12.70 -16.34 2.07
CA ASP A 115 -13.54 -17.35 1.42
C ASP A 115 -14.79 -17.68 2.27
N SER A 116 -14.63 -17.80 3.60
CA SER A 116 -15.76 -18.04 4.49
C SER A 116 -16.73 -16.85 4.61
N LEU A 117 -16.23 -15.62 4.45
CA LEU A 117 -17.02 -14.39 4.51
C LEU A 117 -17.63 -14.00 3.16
N SER A 118 -17.11 -14.53 2.06
CA SER A 118 -17.51 -14.22 0.69
C SER A 118 -17.44 -15.47 -0.20
N PRO A 119 -18.22 -16.54 0.11
CA PRO A 119 -18.12 -17.85 -0.54
C PRO A 119 -18.49 -17.85 -2.03
N GLN A 120 -19.17 -16.81 -2.51
CA GLN A 120 -19.49 -16.58 -3.92
C GLN A 120 -18.29 -16.10 -4.74
N ASP A 121 -17.25 -15.55 -4.09
CA ASP A 121 -16.02 -15.14 -4.76
C ASP A 121 -15.01 -16.30 -4.75
N PRO A 122 -14.66 -16.89 -5.91
CA PRO A 122 -13.74 -18.03 -5.96
C PRO A 122 -12.29 -17.67 -5.62
N HIS A 123 -11.92 -16.38 -5.58
CA HIS A 123 -10.53 -15.95 -5.41
C HIS A 123 -9.97 -16.32 -4.03
N GLY A 124 -10.80 -16.37 -2.98
CA GLY A 124 -10.37 -16.78 -1.64
C GLY A 124 -9.76 -18.19 -1.66
N LYS A 125 -10.57 -19.19 -2.04
CA LYS A 125 -10.12 -20.56 -2.21
C LYS A 125 -9.01 -20.72 -3.25
N LEU A 126 -9.10 -20.04 -4.40
CA LEU A 126 -8.11 -20.14 -5.47
C LEU A 126 -6.71 -19.71 -5.00
N PHE A 127 -6.61 -18.51 -4.41
CA PHE A 127 -5.31 -17.99 -3.97
C PHE A 127 -4.79 -18.70 -2.71
N ALA A 128 -5.68 -19.22 -1.85
CA ALA A 128 -5.29 -20.13 -0.78
C ALA A 128 -4.62 -21.40 -1.34
N GLY A 129 -5.16 -21.98 -2.41
CA GLY A 129 -4.56 -23.11 -3.12
C GLY A 129 -3.19 -22.78 -3.73
N TYR A 130 -3.01 -21.59 -4.30
CA TYR A 130 -1.69 -21.17 -4.82
C TYR A 130 -0.64 -21.06 -3.72
N CYS A 131 -1.03 -20.72 -2.49
CA CYS A 131 -0.09 -20.73 -1.35
C CYS A 131 0.44 -22.15 -1.08
N ASP A 132 -0.40 -23.18 -1.23
CA ASP A 132 0.03 -24.58 -1.10
C ASP A 132 0.97 -24.99 -2.24
N SER A 133 0.69 -24.56 -3.47
CA SER A 133 1.56 -24.82 -4.62
C SER A 133 2.97 -24.26 -4.40
N VAL A 134 3.09 -23.03 -3.89
CA VAL A 134 4.42 -22.43 -3.62
C VAL A 134 5.16 -23.21 -2.53
N VAL A 135 4.49 -23.57 -1.43
CA VAL A 135 5.10 -24.39 -0.36
C VAL A 135 5.53 -25.76 -0.88
N PHE A 136 4.77 -26.34 -1.81
CA PHE A 136 5.15 -27.59 -2.47
C PHE A 136 6.39 -27.42 -3.35
N TRP A 137 6.44 -26.39 -4.20
CA TRP A 137 7.59 -26.14 -5.09
C TRP A 137 8.87 -25.81 -4.33
N GLN A 138 8.77 -25.14 -3.18
CA GLN A 138 9.91 -24.83 -2.32
C GLN A 138 10.62 -26.07 -1.74
N LYS A 139 10.04 -27.27 -1.84
CA LYS A 139 10.68 -28.53 -1.43
C LYS A 139 11.77 -28.99 -2.41
N TYR A 140 11.72 -28.51 -3.65
CA TYR A 140 12.69 -28.88 -4.67
C TYR A 140 13.87 -27.90 -4.64
N PRO A 141 15.11 -28.40 -4.76
CA PRO A 141 16.27 -27.53 -4.81
C PRO A 141 16.20 -26.61 -6.03
N PRO A 142 16.62 -25.33 -5.90
CA PRO A 142 16.64 -24.42 -7.03
C PRO A 142 17.66 -24.90 -8.08
N VAL A 143 17.26 -24.88 -9.35
CA VAL A 143 18.15 -25.22 -10.48
C VAL A 143 19.10 -24.06 -10.81
N TYR A 144 18.69 -22.83 -10.45
CA TYR A 144 19.43 -21.60 -10.71
C TYR A 144 19.42 -20.70 -9.48
N GLU A 145 20.53 -20.00 -9.24
CA GLU A 145 20.60 -18.94 -8.24
C GLU A 145 20.40 -17.58 -8.93
N ILE A 146 19.38 -16.83 -8.53
CA ILE A 146 19.12 -15.48 -9.04
C ILE A 146 19.78 -14.47 -8.11
N LYS A 147 20.73 -13.69 -8.64
CA LYS A 147 21.40 -12.61 -7.91
C LYS A 147 21.04 -11.25 -8.47
N ASN A 148 20.85 -10.29 -7.58
CA ASN A 148 20.72 -8.90 -7.97
C ASN A 148 22.07 -8.36 -8.49
N VAL A 149 22.10 -7.88 -9.73
CA VAL A 149 23.27 -7.23 -10.35
C VAL A 149 23.40 -5.80 -9.82
N ARG A 150 23.93 -5.65 -8.61
CA ARG A 150 23.99 -4.37 -7.88
C ARG A 150 24.78 -3.25 -8.59
N SER A 151 25.68 -3.59 -9.51
CA SER A 151 26.40 -2.61 -10.34
C SER A 151 25.49 -1.91 -11.36
N PHE A 152 24.33 -2.51 -11.67
CA PHE A 152 23.41 -2.02 -12.69
C PHE A 152 22.03 -1.65 -12.13
N ASN A 153 21.46 -2.56 -11.32
CA ASN A 153 20.15 -2.39 -10.72
C ASN A 153 20.17 -1.32 -9.62
N SER A 154 19.07 -0.59 -9.53
CA SER A 154 18.86 0.40 -8.47
C SER A 154 17.62 0.07 -7.63
N PRO A 155 17.36 0.79 -6.53
CA PRO A 155 16.09 0.69 -5.81
C PRO A 155 14.90 1.33 -6.54
N GLN A 156 15.15 2.03 -7.65
CA GLN A 156 14.14 2.67 -8.48
C GLN A 156 13.55 1.70 -9.51
N SER A 157 12.53 2.15 -10.24
CA SER A 157 11.89 1.36 -11.27
C SER A 157 12.58 1.58 -12.62
N GLU A 158 12.80 0.48 -13.34
CA GLU A 158 13.28 0.48 -14.72
C GLU A 158 12.49 -0.49 -15.58
N PHE A 159 12.21 -0.09 -16.82
CA PHE A 159 11.53 -0.96 -17.78
C PHE A 159 11.78 -0.51 -19.22
N GLY A 160 11.30 -1.32 -20.17
CA GLY A 160 11.36 -0.99 -21.60
C GLY A 160 12.79 -1.03 -22.15
N THR A 161 13.61 -1.98 -21.69
CA THR A 161 14.99 -2.13 -22.15
C THR A 161 15.04 -2.50 -23.63
N ILE A 162 15.84 -1.77 -24.41
CA ILE A 162 16.16 -2.08 -25.80
C ILE A 162 17.67 -1.97 -26.04
N PHE A 163 18.19 -2.68 -27.05
CA PHE A 163 19.55 -2.45 -27.53
C PHE A 163 19.62 -1.14 -28.32
N TYR A 164 20.65 -0.34 -28.08
CA TYR A 164 20.91 0.90 -28.81
C TYR A 164 22.41 1.08 -29.02
N GLY A 165 22.86 0.96 -30.28
CA GLY A 165 24.29 0.88 -30.60
C GLY A 165 24.96 -0.30 -29.88
N ASN A 166 26.06 -0.03 -29.17
CA ASN A 166 26.78 -1.02 -28.36
C ASN A 166 26.30 -1.06 -26.89
N GLY A 167 25.15 -0.47 -26.59
CA GLY A 167 24.61 -0.36 -25.23
C GLY A 167 23.13 -0.73 -25.14
N ILE A 168 22.55 -0.40 -23.98
CA ILE A 168 21.13 -0.55 -23.71
C ILE A 168 20.51 0.79 -23.34
N LEU A 169 19.31 1.02 -23.85
CA LEU A 169 18.44 2.14 -23.47
C LEU A 169 17.28 1.57 -22.65
N PHE A 170 16.93 2.22 -21.55
CA PHE A 170 15.80 1.84 -20.71
C PHE A 170 15.17 3.08 -20.09
N THR A 171 13.90 3.00 -19.75
CA THR A 171 13.22 4.08 -19.01
C THR A 171 13.44 3.89 -17.52
N SER A 172 13.71 4.96 -16.77
CA SER A 172 13.90 4.92 -15.33
C SER A 172 13.35 6.14 -14.60
N ASP A 173 12.93 5.95 -13.35
CA ASP A 173 12.63 7.04 -12.40
C ASP A 173 13.81 7.39 -11.46
N ARG A 174 15.02 6.89 -11.77
CA ARG A 174 16.29 7.28 -11.13
C ARG A 174 16.60 8.77 -11.33
N ASN A 175 16.94 9.46 -10.24
CA ASN A 175 17.48 10.82 -10.33
C ASN A 175 19.01 10.81 -10.48
N VAL A 176 19.49 10.61 -11.70
CA VAL A 176 20.93 10.52 -11.99
C VAL A 176 21.63 11.88 -11.95
N ARG A 177 20.89 12.98 -12.16
CA ARG A 177 21.46 14.34 -12.30
C ARG A 177 21.42 15.19 -11.02
N LYS A 178 20.92 14.66 -9.89
CA LYS A 178 20.77 15.37 -8.59
C LYS A 178 20.14 16.77 -8.69
N GLN A 179 19.32 17.02 -9.71
CA GLN A 179 18.56 18.26 -9.80
C GLN A 179 17.33 18.17 -8.90
N GLU A 180 16.77 19.31 -8.49
CA GLU A 180 15.40 19.32 -7.99
C GLU A 180 14.48 18.82 -9.10
N VAL A 181 13.85 17.67 -8.84
CA VAL A 181 12.94 17.04 -9.80
C VAL A 181 11.56 17.04 -9.20
N LYS A 182 10.57 17.42 -10.01
CA LYS A 182 9.17 17.22 -9.67
C LYS A 182 8.96 15.74 -9.38
N LYS A 183 8.37 15.45 -8.21
CA LYS A 183 8.03 14.08 -7.82
C LYS A 183 6.72 13.65 -8.45
N TYR A 184 6.65 12.39 -8.84
CA TYR A 184 5.43 11.77 -9.31
C TYR A 184 4.56 11.40 -8.11
N GLY A 185 3.31 11.88 -8.10
CA GLY A 185 2.40 11.73 -6.95
C GLY A 185 2.13 10.27 -6.55
N TRP A 186 2.16 9.34 -7.52
CA TRP A 186 1.89 7.93 -7.30
C TRP A 186 2.97 7.29 -6.44
N THR A 187 4.23 7.36 -6.85
CA THR A 187 5.34 6.61 -6.23
C THR A 187 6.16 7.47 -5.26
N GLY A 188 6.14 8.79 -5.43
CA GLY A 188 7.05 9.71 -4.73
C GLY A 188 8.45 9.78 -5.33
N ASN A 189 8.73 9.01 -6.38
CA ASN A 189 9.98 9.07 -7.14
C ASN A 189 9.93 10.20 -8.19
N SER A 190 10.99 10.34 -8.98
CA SER A 190 10.99 11.27 -10.12
C SER A 190 10.02 10.79 -11.20
N TYR A 191 9.62 11.68 -12.12
CA TYR A 191 9.00 11.22 -13.36
C TYR A 191 9.98 10.37 -14.18
N LEU A 192 9.42 9.38 -14.87
CA LEU A 192 10.15 8.48 -15.77
C LEU A 192 10.84 9.24 -16.90
N ARG A 193 12.06 8.82 -17.23
CA ARG A 193 12.89 9.40 -18.29
C ARG A 193 13.66 8.30 -19.02
N LEU A 194 13.95 8.54 -20.30
CA LEU A 194 14.91 7.77 -21.10
C LEU A 194 16.34 8.21 -20.77
#